data_AF-A0A0P7L1F0-F1
#
_entry.id   AF-A0A0P7L1F0-F1
#
_cell.length_a   1.000
_cell.length_b   1.000
_cell.length_c   1.000
_cell.angle_alpha   90.00
_cell.angle_beta   90.00
_cell.angle_gamma   90.00
#
_symmetry.space_group_name_H-M   'P 1'
#
loop_
_entity.id
_entity.type
_entity.pdbx_description
1 polymer ?
#
loop_
_entity_poly.entity_id
_entity_poly.type
_entity_poly.pdbx_seq_one_letter_code
_entity_poly.pdbx_strand_id
1 'polypeptide(L)'
;MLSYIELVKTIYVPLSEVHDCATDFKIEILKHPDGTFSARLFRQEYYALKPSFEAEEMIADEIVYVPDSHSIRDWPEKRYASVEQCIQHSLEALENFFH
;
A
#
# COMPACT_ATOMS: atom_id res chain seq x y z
N MET A 1 28.48 -5.51 -5.18
CA MET A 1 27.55 -6.25 -6.05
C MET A 1 26.20 -5.52 -5.99
N LEU A 2 25.63 -5.13 -7.12
CA LEU A 2 24.34 -4.43 -7.17
C LEU A 2 23.21 -5.46 -7.08
N SER A 3 22.23 -5.23 -6.20
CA SER A 3 20.98 -6.02 -6.14
C SER A 3 19.82 -5.13 -6.55
N TYR A 4 18.90 -5.66 -7.37
CA TYR A 4 17.66 -4.99 -7.72
C TYR A 4 16.46 -5.83 -7.29
N ILE A 5 15.33 -5.17 -7.06
CA ILE A 5 14.02 -5.78 -6.84
C ILE A 5 13.13 -5.25 -7.95
N GLU A 6 12.42 -6.14 -8.64
CA GLU A 6 11.55 -5.77 -9.75
C GLU A 6 10.12 -5.58 -9.23
N LEU A 7 9.53 -4.41 -9.47
CA LEU A 7 8.09 -4.22 -9.27
C LEU A 7 7.36 -4.84 -10.47
N VAL A 8 6.63 -5.93 -10.24
CA VAL A 8 5.96 -6.65 -11.32
C VAL A 8 4.49 -6.27 -11.48
N LYS A 9 3.86 -5.79 -10.40
CA LYS A 9 2.45 -5.38 -10.44
C LYS A 9 2.12 -4.37 -9.36
N THR A 10 1.25 -3.44 -9.70
CA THR A 10 0.57 -2.55 -8.74
C THR A 10 -0.92 -2.81 -8.81
N ILE A 11 -1.57 -2.91 -7.65
CA ILE A 11 -3.00 -3.18 -7.52
C ILE A 11 -3.58 -2.08 -6.63
N TYR A 12 -4.64 -1.44 -7.11
CA TYR A 12 -5.40 -0.46 -6.33
C TYR A 12 -6.64 -1.15 -5.80
N VAL A 13 -6.85 -1.03 -4.49
CA VAL A 13 -7.96 -1.62 -3.75
C VAL A 13 -8.77 -0.47 -3.17
N PRO A 14 -9.78 0.03 -3.91
CA PRO A 14 -10.69 1.02 -3.38
C PRO A 14 -11.60 0.35 -2.36
N LEU A 15 -11.75 0.97 -1.19
CA LEU A 15 -12.68 0.49 -0.18
C LEU A 15 -13.83 1.45 -0.07
N SER A 16 -14.98 1.04 -0.60
CA SER A 16 -16.23 1.78 -0.53
C SER A 16 -16.71 1.87 0.93
N GLU A 17 -16.61 3.08 1.49
CA GLU A 17 -17.41 3.65 2.59
C GLU A 17 -17.79 2.72 3.74
N VAL A 18 -16.80 2.22 4.48
CA VAL A 18 -17.04 1.75 5.84
C VAL A 18 -16.59 2.86 6.80
N HIS A 19 -17.53 3.71 7.21
CA HIS A 19 -17.42 4.71 8.31
C HIS A 19 -16.68 6.03 8.02
N ASP A 20 -17.17 6.84 7.06
CA ASP A 20 -16.79 8.27 6.85
C ASP A 20 -15.29 8.56 6.59
N CYS A 21 -14.47 7.52 6.45
CA CYS A 21 -13.05 7.60 6.07
C CYS A 21 -12.79 6.56 4.98
N ALA A 22 -13.01 6.94 3.72
CA ALA A 22 -12.61 6.13 2.57
C ALA A 22 -11.08 5.93 2.64
N THR A 23 -10.66 4.73 3.03
CA THR A 23 -9.25 4.37 3.11
C THR A 23 -8.93 3.50 1.91
N ASP A 24 -8.38 4.09 0.87
CA ASP A 24 -7.93 3.33 -0.29
C ASP A 24 -6.57 2.68 0.01
N PHE A 25 -6.37 1.48 -0.54
CA PHE A 25 -5.10 0.77 -0.42
C PHE A 25 -4.45 0.55 -1.78
N LYS A 26 -3.13 0.51 -1.78
CA LYS A 26 -2.31 0.11 -2.93
C LYS A 26 -1.42 -1.04 -2.51
N ILE A 27 -1.38 -2.08 -3.33
CA ILE A 27 -0.50 -3.23 -3.15
C ILE A 27 0.53 -3.23 -4.26
N GLU A 28 1.80 -3.38 -3.90
CA GLU A 28 2.90 -3.58 -4.84
C GLU A 28 3.44 -5.00 -4.72
N ILE A 29 3.49 -5.72 -5.84
CA ILE A 29 4.06 -7.06 -5.91
C ILE A 29 5.50 -6.96 -6.42
N LEU A 30 6.42 -7.44 -5.59
CA LEU A 30 7.85 -7.37 -5.81
C LEU A 30 8.38 -8.75 -6.15
N LYS A 31 9.18 -8.85 -7.21
CA LYS A 31 9.92 -10.04 -7.61
C LYS A 31 11.37 -9.92 -7.18
N HIS A 32 11.86 -10.99 -6.58
CA HIS A 32 13.18 -11.06 -5.99
C HIS A 32 14.14 -11.89 -6.84
N PRO A 33 15.47 -11.74 -6.63
CA PRO A 33 16.48 -12.44 -7.44
C PRO A 33 16.40 -13.97 -7.37
N ASP A 34 15.84 -14.53 -6.30
CA ASP A 34 15.60 -15.96 -6.10
C ASP A 34 14.35 -16.48 -6.84
N GLY A 35 13.68 -15.62 -7.61
CA GLY A 35 12.46 -15.95 -8.35
C GLY A 35 11.19 -15.93 -7.50
N THR A 36 11.28 -15.55 -6.21
CA THR A 36 10.12 -15.44 -5.33
C THR A 36 9.47 -14.06 -5.39
N PHE A 37 8.24 -13.97 -4.85
CA PHE A 37 7.43 -12.76 -4.85
C PHE A 37 7.03 -12.35 -3.43
N SER A 38 6.89 -11.05 -3.17
CA SER A 38 6.33 -10.51 -1.92
C SER A 38 5.41 -9.33 -2.20
N ALA A 39 4.52 -9.01 -1.28
CA ALA A 39 3.65 -7.84 -1.38
C ALA A 39 4.07 -6.73 -0.42
N ARG A 40 3.91 -5.47 -0.83
CA ARG A 40 3.96 -4.29 0.05
C ARG A 40 2.60 -3.61 0.04
N LEU A 41 2.07 -3.32 1.22
CA LEU A 41 0.86 -2.52 1.38
C LEU A 41 1.22 -1.05 1.52
N PHE A 42 0.38 -0.23 0.92
CA PHE A 42 0.35 1.20 1.15
C PHE A 42 -1.09 1.61 1.43
N ARG A 43 -1.24 2.52 2.38
CA ARG A 43 -2.50 3.16 2.71
C ARG A 43 -2.52 4.56 2.11
N GLN A 44 -3.66 4.96 1.55
CA GLN A 44 -3.89 6.32 1.13
C GLN A 44 -4.15 7.20 2.35
N GLU A 45 -3.41 8.31 2.44
CA GLU A 45 -3.58 9.31 3.48
C GLU A 45 -3.79 10.69 2.88
N TYR A 46 -4.59 11.48 3.59
CA TYR A 46 -4.92 12.86 3.24
C TYR A 46 -4.18 13.80 4.18
N TYR A 47 -3.41 14.71 3.62
CA TYR A 47 -2.65 15.70 4.36
C TYR A 47 -3.08 17.10 3.94
N ALA A 48 -3.50 17.90 4.90
CA ALA A 48 -3.63 19.35 4.72
C ALA A 48 -2.26 19.99 5.00
N LEU A 49 -1.58 20.43 3.94
CA LEU A 49 -0.28 21.08 4.04
C LEU A 49 -0.43 22.60 4.01
N LYS A 50 0.19 23.26 4.98
CA LYS A 50 0.36 24.71 5.00
C LYS A 50 1.83 25.06 4.73
N PRO A 51 2.16 25.63 3.56
CA PRO A 51 3.52 26.08 3.28
C PRO A 51 3.97 27.15 4.29
N SER A 52 5.13 26.98 4.90
CA SER A 52 5.65 27.92 5.92
C SER A 52 6.16 29.24 5.35
N PHE A 53 6.32 29.32 4.04
CA PHE A 53 6.85 30.49 3.32
C PHE A 53 5.76 31.39 2.73
N GLU A 54 4.49 30.98 2.75
CA GLU A 54 3.38 31.83 2.31
C GLU A 54 2.74 32.57 3.48
N ALA A 55 2.45 33.86 3.25
CA ALA A 55 1.86 34.75 4.26
C ALA A 55 0.33 34.62 4.36
N GLU A 56 -0.33 34.06 3.34
CA GLU A 56 -1.79 33.85 3.30
C GLU A 56 -2.18 32.42 3.74
N GLU A 57 -3.45 32.23 4.11
CA GLU A 57 -4.01 30.94 4.53
C GLU A 57 -4.21 29.95 3.35
N MET A 58 -3.19 29.76 2.52
CA MET A 58 -3.23 28.70 1.52
C MET A 58 -3.00 27.36 2.21
N ILE A 59 -4.05 26.53 2.23
CA ILE A 59 -3.99 25.12 2.64
C ILE A 59 -4.11 24.30 1.35
N ALA A 60 -3.12 23.46 1.09
CA ALA A 60 -3.14 22.51 -0.03
C ALA A 60 -3.46 21.12 0.50
N ASP A 61 -4.50 20.49 -0.05
CA ASP A 61 -4.81 19.10 0.25
C ASP A 61 -3.97 18.18 -0.65
N GLU A 62 -3.19 17.29 -0.04
CA GLU A 62 -2.40 16.28 -0.73
C GLU A 62 -2.88 14.87 -0.40
N ILE A 63 -2.88 14.01 -1.42
CA ILE A 63 -3.18 12.58 -1.30
C ILE A 63 -1.89 11.82 -1.58
N VAL A 64 -1.46 11.01 -0.61
CA VAL A 64 -0.23 10.21 -0.73
C VAL A 64 -0.47 8.77 -0.30
N TYR A 65 0.24 7.84 -0.93
CA TYR A 65 0.29 6.45 -0.50
C TYR A 65 1.51 6.24 0.40
N VAL A 66 1.27 6.02 1.69
CA VAL A 66 2.33 5.72 2.66
C VAL A 66 2.43 4.21 2.89
N PRO A 67 3.65 3.66 3.01
CA PRO A 67 3.83 2.25 3.35
C PRO A 67 3.10 1.93 4.66
N ASP A 68 2.22 0.93 4.61
CA ASP A 68 1.48 0.49 5.79
C ASP A 68 2.02 -0.86 6.23
N SER A 69 2.84 -0.83 7.27
CA SER A 69 3.40 -2.02 7.93
C SER A 69 2.84 -2.23 9.34
N HIS A 70 1.85 -1.43 9.74
CA HIS A 70 1.38 -1.39 11.11
C HIS A 70 -0.10 -1.70 11.26
N SER A 71 -0.95 -1.29 10.30
CA SER A 71 -2.39 -1.54 10.39
C SER A 71 -2.70 -3.04 10.28
N ILE A 72 -1.99 -3.76 9.42
CA ILE A 72 -2.12 -5.21 9.26
C ILE A 72 -0.83 -5.87 9.74
N ARG A 73 -0.83 -6.31 11.01
CA ARG A 73 0.36 -6.86 11.68
C ARG A 73 1.01 -8.03 10.95
N ASP A 74 0.20 -8.86 10.30
CA ASP A 74 0.66 -10.04 9.55
C ASP A 74 0.62 -9.78 8.04
N TRP A 75 0.76 -8.51 7.60
CA TRP A 75 0.83 -8.19 6.18
C TRP A 75 1.85 -9.11 5.52
N PRO A 76 1.51 -9.80 4.41
CA PRO A 76 2.28 -10.92 3.88
C PRO A 76 3.80 -10.69 3.80
N GLU A 77 4.50 -11.02 4.89
CA GLU A 77 5.96 -11.02 5.00
C GLU A 77 6.59 -12.21 4.26
N LYS A 78 5.73 -13.15 3.86
CA LYS A 78 6.11 -14.39 3.19
C LYS A 78 6.54 -14.13 1.75
N ARG A 79 7.39 -15.04 1.28
CA ARG A 79 7.75 -15.19 -0.12
C ARG A 79 6.84 -16.22 -0.78
N TYR A 80 6.32 -15.89 -1.95
CA TYR A 80 5.42 -16.71 -2.73
C TYR A 80 6.10 -17.21 -4.00
N ALA A 81 5.65 -18.36 -4.50
CA ALA A 81 6.20 -18.96 -5.71
C ALA A 81 5.66 -18.32 -7.00
N SER A 82 4.52 -17.62 -6.93
CA SER A 82 3.92 -16.93 -8.08
C SER A 82 3.28 -15.60 -7.69
N VAL A 83 3.05 -14.77 -8.71
CA VAL A 83 2.35 -13.48 -8.58
C VAL A 83 0.91 -13.71 -8.11
N GLU A 84 0.21 -14.70 -8.66
CA GLU A 84 -1.18 -15.00 -8.35
C GLU A 84 -1.37 -15.39 -6.89
N GLN A 85 -0.50 -16.26 -6.36
CA GLN A 85 -0.52 -16.63 -4.94
C GLN A 85 -0.29 -15.41 -4.04
N CYS A 86 0.69 -14.57 -4.41
CA CYS A 86 1.00 -13.36 -3.66
C CYS A 86 -0.20 -12.40 -3.62
N ILE A 87 -0.88 -12.22 -4.75
CA ILE A 87 -2.07 -11.37 -4.87
C ILE A 87 -3.22 -11.93 -4.03
N GLN A 88 -3.54 -13.22 -4.20
CA GLN A 88 -4.65 -13.85 -3.52
C GLN A 88 -4.54 -13.71 -2.00
N HIS A 89 -3.37 -14.05 -1.44
CA HIS A 89 -3.15 -13.93 0.00
C HIS A 89 -3.16 -12.47 0.49
N SER A 90 -2.71 -11.52 -0.32
CA SER A 90 -2.74 -10.10 0.05
C SER A 90 -4.17 -9.56 0.10
N LEU A 91 -5.02 -9.99 -0.84
CA LEU A 91 -6.44 -9.61 -0.86
C LEU A 91 -7.21 -10.27 0.29
N GLU A 92 -6.97 -11.55 0.57
CA GLU A 92 -7.54 -12.25 1.73
C GLU A 92 -7.16 -11.56 3.05
N ALA A 93 -5.90 -11.11 3.18
CA ALA A 93 -5.45 -10.40 4.37
C ALA A 93 -6.17 -9.04 4.55
N LEU A 94 -6.40 -8.31 3.44
CA LEU A 94 -7.19 -7.07 3.48
C LEU A 94 -8.65 -7.36 3.85
N GLU A 95 -9.28 -8.32 3.20
CA GLU A 95 -10.67 -8.69 3.45
C GLU A 95 -10.88 -9.06 4.93
N ASN A 96 -10.00 -9.90 5.50
CA ASN A 96 -10.03 -10.26 6.92
C ASN A 96 -9.79 -9.07 7.88
N PHE A 97 -9.16 -7.98 7.44
CA PHE A 97 -8.96 -6.80 8.27
C PHE A 97 -10.22 -5.93 8.35
N PHE A 98 -11.08 -5.96 7.33
CA PHE A 98 -12.34 -5.20 7.31
C PHE A 98 -13.55 -5.97 7.85
N HIS A 99 -13.42 -7.27 8.09
CA HIS A 99 -14.47 -8.15 8.66
C HIS A 99 -14.25 -8.43 10.15
#